data_AF-A0A0N4VVT4-F1
#
_entry.id   AF-A0A0N4VVT4-F1
#
_cell.length_a   1.000
_cell.length_b   1.000
_cell.length_c   1.000
_cell.angle_alpha   90.00
_cell.angle_beta   90.00
_cell.angle_gamma   90.00
#
_symmetry.space_group_name_H-M   'P 1'
#
loop_
_entity.id
_entity.type
_entity.pdbx_description
1 polymer ?
#
loop_
_entity_poly.entity_id
_entity_poly.type
_entity_poly.pdbx_seq_one_letter_code
_entity_poly.pdbx_strand_id
1 'polypeptide(L)'
;MELSDSALSSISSCLLDSDCRVRLLSFELTSLAAVTPAALLRFVHDVAPADIVFRMIRGCSQKHFGSEMCQFIATRRFFSVSELVDVESNDVPLSIDDVILAQLTATTFQIAAPNLITVNGLRSFIRDLTDEKRQLVAGRIQANFPLDNVTFPTATHAKLLIKDQKTIDISTRRTSEIPSPLNSSPEEEMR
;
A
#
# COMPACT_ATOMS: atom_id res chain seq x y z
N MET A 1 16.08 12.00 15.86
CA MET A 1 16.20 13.03 14.81
C MET A 1 14.78 13.39 14.44
N GLU A 2 14.37 14.64 14.66
CA GLU A 2 13.02 15.09 14.31
C GLU A 2 13.02 15.47 12.83
N LEU A 3 12.06 14.93 12.08
CA LEU A 3 11.85 15.30 10.69
C LEU A 3 11.18 16.67 10.64
N SER A 4 11.63 17.54 9.76
CA SER A 4 11.08 18.89 9.59
C SER A 4 10.95 19.25 8.11
N ASP A 5 10.20 20.31 7.81
CA ASP A 5 10.07 20.85 6.45
C ASP A 5 11.43 21.18 5.81
N SER A 6 12.35 21.77 6.59
CA SER A 6 13.69 22.10 6.11
C SER A 6 14.55 20.86 5.83
N ALA A 7 14.42 19.82 6.66
CA ALA A 7 15.09 18.55 6.45
C ALA A 7 14.59 17.88 5.16
N LEU A 8 13.26 17.83 4.95
CA LEU A 8 12.66 17.28 3.74
C LEU A 8 13.12 18.04 2.48
N SER A 9 13.08 19.38 2.52
CA SER A 9 13.52 20.20 1.40
C SER A 9 15.01 20.02 1.08
N SER A 10 15.85 19.83 2.10
CA SER A 10 17.28 19.59 1.91
C SER A 10 17.52 18.22 1.28
N ILE A 11 16.80 17.19 1.74
CA ILE A 11 16.90 15.83 1.17
C ILE A 11 16.45 15.83 -0.29
N SER A 12 15.29 16.43 -0.61
CA SER A 12 14.81 16.46 -1.99
C SER A 12 15.76 17.20 -2.92
N SER A 13 16.30 18.35 -2.49
CA SER A 13 17.28 19.11 -3.28
C SER A 13 18.53 18.27 -3.57
N CYS A 14 19.10 17.61 -2.55
CA CYS A 14 20.28 16.75 -2.73
C CYS A 14 20.02 15.59 -3.71
N LEU A 15 18.83 14.96 -3.65
CA LEU A 15 18.47 13.87 -4.54
C LEU A 15 18.29 14.34 -5.99
N LEU A 16 17.67 15.49 -6.19
CA LEU A 16 17.48 16.11 -7.50
C LEU A 16 18.82 16.54 -8.11
N ASP A 17 19.68 17.19 -7.33
CA ASP A 17 21.01 17.64 -7.77
C ASP A 17 21.92 16.48 -8.17
N SER A 18 21.70 15.30 -7.59
CA SER A 18 22.47 14.09 -7.87
C SER A 18 21.88 13.23 -9.00
N ASP A 19 20.76 13.64 -9.61
CA ASP A 19 19.96 12.83 -10.56
C ASP A 19 19.62 11.43 -10.01
N CYS A 20 19.42 11.34 -8.69
CA CYS A 20 19.17 10.09 -8.00
C CYS A 20 17.70 9.68 -8.11
N ARG A 21 17.45 8.48 -8.66
CA ARG A 21 16.11 7.89 -8.64
C ARG A 21 15.88 7.09 -7.37
N VAL A 22 14.92 7.51 -6.56
CA VAL A 22 14.56 6.78 -5.34
C VAL A 22 13.65 5.60 -5.69
N ARG A 23 14.13 4.39 -5.41
CA ARG A 23 13.34 3.16 -5.56
C ARG A 23 12.27 3.07 -4.47
N LEU A 24 12.69 3.24 -3.22
CA LEU A 24 11.88 3.05 -2.01
C LEU A 24 12.02 4.27 -1.12
N LEU A 25 10.89 4.84 -0.74
CA LEU A 25 10.80 5.82 0.34
C LEU A 25 10.08 5.18 1.52
N SER A 26 10.74 5.09 2.67
CA SER A 26 10.16 4.53 3.89
C SER A 26 10.25 5.53 5.03
N PHE A 27 9.09 5.79 5.65
CA PHE A 27 9.00 6.43 6.95
C PHE A 27 8.53 5.38 7.95
N GLU A 28 9.38 5.07 8.92
CA GLU A 28 9.08 4.11 9.98
C GLU A 28 9.39 4.72 11.33
N LEU A 29 8.49 4.53 12.30
CA LEU A 29 8.70 5.00 13.68
C LEU A 29 9.07 6.50 13.75
N THR A 30 8.50 7.28 12.83
CA THR A 30 8.86 8.69 12.60
C THR A 30 7.74 9.61 13.05
N SER A 31 8.10 10.78 13.58
CA SER A 31 7.15 11.85 13.90
C SER A 31 7.08 12.88 12.76
N LEU A 32 5.87 13.27 12.39
CA LEU A 32 5.56 14.37 11.48
C LEU A 32 5.13 15.65 12.21
N ALA A 33 5.31 15.73 13.53
CA ALA A 33 4.84 16.89 14.31
C ALA A 33 5.43 18.24 13.87
N ALA A 34 6.66 18.23 13.32
CA ALA A 34 7.34 19.39 12.76
C ALA A 34 7.33 19.42 11.22
N VAL A 35 6.52 18.57 10.59
CA VAL A 35 6.32 18.51 9.15
C VAL A 35 4.94 19.04 8.81
N THR A 36 4.85 19.93 7.83
CA THR A 36 3.56 20.39 7.32
C THR A 36 3.02 19.44 6.24
N PRO A 37 1.69 19.31 6.09
CA PRO A 37 1.10 18.50 5.02
C PRO A 37 1.62 18.85 3.63
N ALA A 38 1.80 20.15 3.35
CA ALA A 38 2.29 20.64 2.08
C ALA A 38 3.75 20.27 1.83
N ALA A 39 4.61 20.34 2.86
CA ALA A 39 6.01 19.95 2.75
C ALA A 39 6.16 18.44 2.50
N LEU A 40 5.40 17.60 3.21
CA LEU A 40 5.42 16.16 2.98
C LEU A 40 4.94 15.82 1.56
N LEU A 41 3.83 16.41 1.11
CA LEU A 41 3.30 16.19 -0.22
C LEU A 41 4.29 16.62 -1.30
N ARG A 42 4.84 17.83 -1.19
CA ARG A 42 5.87 18.30 -2.12
C ARG A 42 7.07 17.35 -2.15
N PHE A 43 7.54 16.92 -0.98
CA PHE A 43 8.67 16.01 -0.88
C PHE A 43 8.42 14.69 -1.63
N VAL A 44 7.27 14.04 -1.43
CA VAL A 44 6.99 12.77 -2.14
C VAL A 44 6.85 12.95 -3.65
N HIS A 45 6.36 14.11 -4.10
CA HIS A 45 6.31 14.46 -5.52
C HIS A 45 7.70 14.71 -6.12
N ASP A 46 8.54 15.48 -5.42
CA ASP A 46 9.90 15.80 -5.86
C ASP A 46 10.76 14.52 -5.93
N VAL A 47 10.63 13.63 -4.94
CA VAL A 47 11.37 12.37 -4.88
C VAL A 47 10.81 11.31 -5.83
N ALA A 48 9.51 11.38 -6.14
CA ALA A 48 8.78 10.48 -7.03
C ALA A 48 9.12 8.98 -6.87
N PRO A 49 9.11 8.42 -5.64
CA PRO A 49 9.56 7.06 -5.42
C PRO A 49 8.64 6.04 -6.12
N ALA A 50 9.21 4.89 -6.51
CA ALA A 50 8.43 3.79 -7.10
C ALA A 50 7.62 3.02 -6.04
N ASP A 51 8.20 2.89 -4.84
CA ASP A 51 7.64 2.16 -3.70
C ASP A 51 7.60 3.08 -2.47
N ILE A 52 6.50 3.03 -1.70
CA ILE A 52 6.31 3.91 -0.53
C ILE A 52 5.88 3.12 0.71
N VAL A 53 6.47 3.43 1.86
CA VAL A 53 6.07 2.88 3.17
C VAL A 53 5.86 4.01 4.16
N PHE A 54 4.72 4.00 4.83
CA PHE A 54 4.42 4.80 6.01
C PHE A 54 3.99 3.85 7.12
N ARG A 55 4.83 3.72 8.16
CA ARG A 55 4.62 2.76 9.24
C ARG A 55 4.82 3.40 10.61
N MET A 56 3.82 3.27 11.48
CA MET A 56 3.87 3.79 12.86
C MET A 56 4.26 5.27 12.87
N ILE A 57 3.55 6.07 12.08
CA ILE A 57 3.78 7.50 11.94
C ILE A 57 3.05 8.23 13.05
N ARG A 58 3.76 9.11 13.77
CA ARG A 58 3.20 9.91 14.87
C ARG A 58 3.12 11.39 14.53
N GLY A 59 2.33 12.14 15.30
CA GLY A 59 2.25 13.59 15.16
C GLY A 59 1.73 14.06 13.80
N CYS A 60 1.04 13.18 13.08
CA CYS A 60 0.46 13.51 11.78
C CYS A 60 -0.99 14.00 11.96
N SER A 61 -1.62 14.36 10.86
CA SER A 61 -3.02 14.80 10.85
C SER A 61 -3.67 14.30 9.57
N GLN A 62 -5.00 14.33 9.52
CA GLN A 62 -5.74 13.90 8.32
C GLN A 62 -5.29 14.66 7.06
N LYS A 63 -4.83 15.90 7.19
CA LYS A 63 -4.32 16.69 6.05
C LYS A 63 -3.04 16.10 5.45
N HIS A 64 -2.19 15.45 6.24
CA HIS A 64 -1.00 14.75 5.74
C HIS A 64 -1.37 13.59 4.82
N PHE A 65 -2.44 12.88 5.16
CA PHE A 65 -2.97 11.74 4.42
C PHE A 65 -4.33 12.06 3.80
N GLY A 66 -4.42 13.27 3.24
CA GLY A 66 -5.58 13.75 2.50
C GLY A 66 -5.69 13.09 1.11
N SER A 67 -6.75 13.44 0.38
CA SER A 67 -7.07 12.84 -0.92
C SER A 67 -5.91 12.89 -1.92
N GLU A 68 -5.21 14.03 -2.02
CA GLU A 68 -4.09 14.21 -2.97
C GLU A 68 -2.90 13.29 -2.64
N MET A 69 -2.48 13.23 -1.38
CA MET A 69 -1.46 12.28 -0.93
C MET A 69 -1.88 10.83 -1.19
N CYS A 70 -3.12 10.48 -0.85
CA CYS A 70 -3.64 9.13 -1.04
C CYS A 70 -3.73 8.74 -2.53
N GLN A 71 -4.12 9.66 -3.42
CA GLN A 71 -4.08 9.47 -4.88
C GLN A 71 -2.65 9.21 -5.35
N PHE A 72 -1.69 10.05 -4.90
CA PHE A 72 -0.29 9.87 -5.24
C PHE A 72 0.23 8.48 -4.84
N ILE A 73 -0.02 8.07 -3.59
CA ILE A 73 0.38 6.76 -3.05
C ILE A 73 -0.29 5.62 -3.81
N ALA A 74 -1.58 5.71 -4.12
CA ALA A 74 -2.34 4.67 -4.81
C ALA A 74 -1.86 4.39 -6.25
N THR A 75 -1.12 5.34 -6.85
CA THR A 75 -0.52 5.19 -8.19
C THR A 75 0.85 4.51 -8.20
N ARG A 76 1.46 4.28 -7.02
CA ARG A 76 2.80 3.68 -6.90
C ARG A 76 2.77 2.20 -7.25
N ARG A 77 3.93 1.63 -7.54
CA ARG A 77 4.05 0.18 -7.82
C ARG A 77 3.74 -0.65 -6.58
N PHE A 78 4.30 -0.20 -5.45
CA PHE A 78 4.07 -0.75 -4.13
C PHE A 78 3.76 0.38 -3.15
N PHE A 79 2.79 0.17 -2.26
CA PHE A 79 2.68 1.02 -1.08
C PHE A 79 2.21 0.28 0.17
N SER A 80 2.68 0.72 1.34
CA SER A 80 2.16 0.23 2.61
C SER A 80 1.92 1.40 3.53
N VAL A 81 0.67 1.62 3.93
CA VAL A 81 0.36 2.56 5.00
C VAL A 81 -0.25 1.81 6.18
N SER A 82 0.42 1.90 7.33
CA SER A 82 0.03 1.25 8.57
C SER A 82 0.25 2.17 9.76
N GLU A 83 -0.74 2.24 10.65
CA GLU A 83 -0.66 2.94 11.95
C GLU A 83 -0.25 4.40 11.82
N LEU A 84 -1.24 5.27 11.72
CA LEU A 84 -1.08 6.72 11.69
C LEU A 84 -1.72 7.28 12.94
N VAL A 85 -0.94 8.01 13.75
CA VAL A 85 -1.46 8.66 14.95
C VAL A 85 -1.12 10.14 14.99
N ASP A 86 -2.02 10.93 15.56
CA ASP A 86 -1.82 12.35 15.77
C ASP A 86 -0.94 12.64 17.00
N VAL A 87 -0.84 13.91 17.38
CA VAL A 87 -0.08 14.36 18.56
C VAL A 87 -0.73 13.94 19.89
N GLU A 88 -2.02 13.62 19.87
CA GLU A 88 -2.83 13.17 21.01
C GLU A 88 -2.92 11.64 21.09
N SER A 89 -2.23 10.91 20.19
CA SER A 89 -2.28 9.45 20.06
C SER A 89 -3.62 8.89 19.58
N ASN A 90 -4.43 9.69 18.88
CA ASN A 90 -5.62 9.22 18.20
C ASN A 90 -5.25 8.71 16.79
N ASP A 91 -5.99 7.71 16.32
CA ASP A 91 -5.86 7.21 14.95
C ASP A 91 -6.21 8.29 13.92
N VAL A 92 -5.37 8.44 12.91
CA VAL A 92 -5.56 9.38 11.80
C VAL A 92 -6.11 8.64 10.59
N PRO A 93 -7.27 9.06 10.04
CA PRO A 93 -7.87 8.37 8.90
C PRO A 93 -7.09 8.62 7.61
N LEU A 94 -6.89 7.53 6.86
CA LEU A 94 -6.47 7.56 5.47
C LEU A 94 -7.63 8.03 4.59
N SER A 95 -7.40 9.06 3.80
CA SER A 95 -8.42 9.55 2.85
C SER A 95 -8.50 8.69 1.58
N ILE A 96 -8.35 7.37 1.71
CA ILE A 96 -8.61 6.40 0.63
C ILE A 96 -10.09 6.03 0.70
N ASP A 97 -10.84 6.46 -0.31
CA ASP A 97 -12.25 6.17 -0.52
C ASP A 97 -12.46 5.18 -1.68
N ASP A 98 -13.72 4.94 -2.03
CA ASP A 98 -14.09 4.05 -3.14
C ASP A 98 -13.55 4.53 -4.50
N VAL A 99 -13.42 5.85 -4.70
CA VAL A 99 -12.93 6.45 -5.95
C VAL A 99 -11.43 6.18 -6.10
N ILE A 100 -10.65 6.42 -5.05
CA ILE A 100 -9.20 6.16 -5.04
C ILE A 100 -8.95 4.65 -5.15
N LEU A 101 -9.73 3.83 -4.43
CA LEU A 101 -9.64 2.38 -4.53
C LEU A 101 -9.89 1.89 -5.96
N ALA A 102 -10.87 2.48 -6.66
CA ALA A 102 -11.15 2.16 -8.06
C ALA A 102 -10.05 2.64 -9.03
N GLN A 103 -9.20 3.59 -8.64
CA GLN A 103 -8.10 4.09 -9.47
C GLN A 103 -6.75 3.45 -9.15
N LEU A 104 -6.69 2.57 -8.15
CA LEU A 104 -5.46 1.98 -7.64
C LEU A 104 -4.67 1.22 -8.71
N THR A 105 -3.46 1.67 -9.03
CA THR A 105 -2.58 0.98 -10.00
C THR A 105 -1.52 0.10 -9.32
N ALA A 106 -1.37 0.22 -8.00
CA ALA A 106 -0.44 -0.60 -7.23
C ALA A 106 -0.78 -2.09 -7.35
N THR A 107 0.22 -2.90 -7.71
CA THR A 107 0.06 -4.36 -7.76
C THR A 107 0.29 -5.00 -6.39
N THR A 108 0.93 -4.27 -5.47
CA THR A 108 1.14 -4.74 -4.11
C THR A 108 0.85 -3.62 -3.12
N PHE A 109 -0.05 -3.84 -2.15
CA PHE A 109 -0.37 -2.79 -1.20
C PHE A 109 -0.84 -3.23 0.19
N GLN A 110 -0.76 -2.32 1.15
CA GLN A 110 -1.43 -2.38 2.44
C GLN A 110 -2.13 -1.05 2.76
N ILE A 111 -3.42 -1.12 3.09
CA ILE A 111 -4.27 -0.01 3.53
C ILE A 111 -4.76 -0.32 4.95
N ALA A 112 -4.36 0.51 5.92
CA ALA A 112 -4.82 0.41 7.30
C ALA A 112 -6.19 1.07 7.53
N ALA A 113 -6.79 0.76 8.67
CA ALA A 113 -7.89 1.54 9.24
C ALA A 113 -7.34 2.63 10.18
N PRO A 114 -8.04 3.76 10.35
CA PRO A 114 -9.29 4.10 9.68
C PRO A 114 -9.08 4.56 8.22
N ASN A 115 -10.02 4.23 7.33
CA ASN A 115 -10.06 4.73 5.94
C ASN A 115 -11.48 5.14 5.53
N LEU A 116 -11.74 5.44 4.25
CA LEU A 116 -13.06 5.84 3.76
C LEU A 116 -13.67 4.84 2.77
N ILE A 117 -13.11 3.62 2.68
CA ILE A 117 -13.64 2.56 1.83
C ILE A 117 -14.99 2.10 2.38
N THR A 118 -15.97 1.91 1.50
CA THR A 118 -17.28 1.36 1.83
C THR A 118 -17.37 -0.12 1.48
N VAL A 119 -18.40 -0.80 2.00
CA VAL A 119 -18.72 -2.19 1.61
C VAL A 119 -18.91 -2.30 0.09
N ASN A 120 -19.56 -1.31 -0.53
CA ASN A 120 -19.85 -1.32 -1.96
C ASN A 120 -18.59 -1.08 -2.80
N GLY A 121 -17.73 -0.14 -2.39
CA GLY A 121 -16.44 0.08 -3.03
C GLY A 121 -15.56 -1.15 -2.95
N LEU A 122 -15.46 -1.77 -1.77
CA LEU A 122 -14.70 -3.01 -1.61
C LEU A 122 -15.25 -4.14 -2.47
N ARG A 123 -16.58 -4.35 -2.50
CA ARG A 123 -17.20 -5.34 -3.40
C ARG A 123 -16.91 -5.05 -4.87
N SER A 124 -16.99 -3.80 -5.29
CA SER A 124 -16.69 -3.41 -6.67
C SER A 124 -15.24 -3.68 -7.02
N PHE A 125 -14.32 -3.35 -6.11
CA PHE A 125 -12.89 -3.63 -6.27
C PHE A 125 -12.62 -5.14 -6.45
N ILE A 126 -13.21 -5.99 -5.60
CA ILE A 126 -13.07 -7.45 -5.72
C ILE A 126 -13.69 -7.98 -7.03
N ARG A 127 -14.82 -7.41 -7.47
CA ARG A 127 -15.42 -7.76 -8.76
C ARG A 127 -14.49 -7.42 -9.92
N ASP A 128 -13.88 -6.23 -9.92
CA ASP A 128 -12.93 -5.83 -10.98
C ASP A 128 -11.71 -6.75 -11.05
N LEU A 129 -11.25 -7.29 -9.91
CA LEU A 129 -10.21 -8.32 -9.87
C LEU A 129 -10.68 -9.65 -10.45
N THR A 130 -11.93 -10.02 -10.17
CA THR A 130 -12.54 -11.27 -10.67
C THR A 130 -12.76 -11.21 -12.19
N ASP A 131 -13.13 -10.03 -12.71
CA ASP A 131 -13.32 -9.76 -14.13
C ASP A 131 -11.98 -9.52 -14.88
N GLU A 132 -10.83 -9.70 -14.22
CA GLU A 132 -9.47 -9.46 -14.76
C GLU A 132 -9.23 -8.03 -15.27
N LYS A 133 -10.07 -7.07 -14.89
CA LYS A 133 -9.93 -5.65 -15.26
C LYS A 133 -8.76 -4.98 -14.54
N ARG A 134 -8.24 -5.60 -13.48
CA ARG A 134 -7.13 -5.08 -12.68
C ARG A 134 -6.12 -6.18 -12.37
N GLN A 135 -4.84 -5.83 -12.45
CA GLN A 135 -3.74 -6.69 -12.01
C GLN A 135 -3.42 -6.43 -10.54
N LEU A 136 -3.39 -7.49 -9.74
CA LEU A 136 -2.98 -7.46 -8.34
C LEU A 136 -2.07 -8.65 -8.08
N VAL A 137 -0.98 -8.47 -7.34
CA VAL A 137 -0.16 -9.57 -6.80
C VAL A 137 -0.60 -9.89 -5.39
N ALA A 138 -0.62 -8.88 -4.51
CA ALA A 138 -1.05 -9.02 -3.12
C ALA A 138 -1.60 -7.69 -2.57
N GLY A 139 -2.73 -7.73 -1.88
CA GLY A 139 -3.34 -6.55 -1.25
C GLY A 139 -3.83 -6.89 0.15
N ARG A 140 -3.61 -5.99 1.10
CA ARG A 140 -4.23 -6.03 2.42
C ARG A 140 -5.07 -4.78 2.63
N ILE A 141 -6.32 -4.96 3.01
CA ILE A 141 -7.21 -3.86 3.40
C ILE A 141 -7.77 -4.17 4.79
N GLN A 142 -7.54 -3.27 5.72
CA GLN A 142 -8.24 -3.25 7.00
C GLN A 142 -9.45 -2.31 6.88
N ALA A 143 -10.65 -2.86 6.88
CA ALA A 143 -11.90 -2.12 6.73
C ALA A 143 -12.36 -1.50 8.06
N ASN A 144 -13.16 -0.44 7.98
CA ASN A 144 -13.84 0.14 9.15
C ASN A 144 -15.10 -0.63 9.57
N PHE A 145 -15.48 -1.65 8.80
CA PHE A 145 -16.71 -2.41 8.96
C PHE A 145 -16.42 -3.91 9.04
N PRO A 146 -17.29 -4.70 9.70
CA PRO A 146 -17.18 -6.16 9.72
C PRO A 146 -17.33 -6.77 8.31
N LEU A 147 -16.50 -7.75 7.99
CA LEU A 147 -16.45 -8.46 6.71
C LEU A 147 -17.20 -9.79 6.74
N ASP A 148 -17.52 -10.33 7.92
CA ASP A 148 -18.13 -11.66 8.09
C ASP A 148 -19.48 -11.81 7.37
N ASN A 149 -20.22 -10.71 7.23
CA ASN A 149 -21.53 -10.67 6.55
C ASN A 149 -21.45 -10.14 5.12
N VAL A 150 -20.25 -9.89 4.60
CA VAL A 150 -20.04 -9.36 3.26
C VAL A 150 -19.84 -10.52 2.29
N THR A 151 -20.83 -10.79 1.46
CA THR A 151 -20.66 -11.68 0.31
C THR A 151 -19.78 -11.01 -0.74
N PHE A 152 -18.67 -11.66 -1.09
CA PHE A 152 -17.78 -11.28 -2.18
C PHE A 152 -18.02 -12.16 -3.42
N PRO A 153 -17.79 -11.64 -4.64
CA PRO A 153 -17.74 -12.45 -5.85
C PRO A 153 -16.73 -13.60 -5.69
N THR A 154 -17.05 -14.77 -6.24
CA THR A 154 -16.12 -15.89 -6.29
C THR A 154 -15.00 -15.55 -7.27
N ALA A 155 -13.82 -15.23 -6.75
CA ALA A 155 -12.65 -14.96 -7.58
C ALA A 155 -11.98 -16.29 -7.97
N THR A 156 -12.04 -16.67 -9.25
CA THR A 156 -11.33 -17.85 -9.78
C THR A 156 -9.82 -17.66 -9.78
N HIS A 157 -9.35 -16.42 -9.91
CA HIS A 157 -7.92 -16.09 -10.05
C HIS A 157 -7.34 -15.35 -8.83
N ALA A 158 -8.16 -15.07 -7.82
CA ALA A 158 -7.73 -14.44 -6.58
C ALA A 158 -8.14 -15.26 -5.35
N LYS A 159 -7.23 -15.40 -4.40
CA LYS A 159 -7.51 -15.93 -3.07
C LYS A 159 -7.84 -14.78 -2.14
N LEU A 160 -9.04 -14.84 -1.55
CA LEU A 160 -9.49 -13.93 -0.50
C LEU A 160 -9.38 -14.63 0.85
N LEU A 161 -8.80 -13.97 1.84
CA LEU A 161 -8.68 -14.46 3.20
C LEU A 161 -9.11 -13.35 4.17
N ILE A 162 -10.21 -13.57 4.87
CA ILE A 162 -10.70 -12.66 5.90
C ILE A 162 -10.03 -13.02 7.23
N LYS A 163 -9.52 -12.01 7.95
CA LYS A 163 -8.88 -12.11 9.26
C LYS A 163 -9.49 -11.10 10.22
N ASP A 164 -9.60 -11.50 11.48
CA ASP A 164 -9.99 -10.63 12.60
C ASP A 164 -11.29 -9.83 12.33
N GLN A 165 -12.18 -10.41 11.51
CA GLN A 165 -13.45 -9.84 11.04
C GLN A 165 -13.38 -8.52 10.25
N LYS A 166 -12.23 -7.85 10.17
CA LYS A 166 -12.10 -6.53 9.53
C LYS A 166 -10.98 -6.45 8.49
N THR A 167 -10.11 -7.45 8.41
CA THR A 167 -9.00 -7.46 7.47
C THR A 167 -9.29 -8.43 6.33
N ILE A 168 -9.10 -7.98 5.09
CA ILE A 168 -9.09 -8.84 3.91
C ILE A 168 -7.69 -8.86 3.29
N ASP A 169 -7.11 -10.05 3.24
CA ASP A 169 -5.91 -10.35 2.46
C ASP A 169 -6.34 -10.90 1.10
N ILE A 170 -5.83 -10.31 0.04
CA ILE A 170 -6.12 -10.61 -1.36
C ILE A 170 -4.81 -11.00 -2.02
N SER A 171 -4.77 -12.11 -2.74
CA SER A 171 -3.59 -12.48 -3.54
C SER A 171 -4.02 -13.13 -4.83
N THR A 172 -3.33 -12.85 -5.94
CA THR A 172 -3.57 -13.61 -7.18
C THR A 172 -2.46 -14.62 -7.39
N ARG A 173 -2.80 -15.76 -7.99
CA ARG A 173 -1.80 -16.72 -8.40
C ARG A 173 -1.19 -16.24 -9.71
N ARG A 174 -0.14 -15.43 -9.63
CA ARG A 174 0.89 -15.37 -10.68
C ARG A 174 2.19 -15.95 -10.14
N THR A 175 2.15 -17.22 -9.77
CA THR A 175 3.33 -18.07 -9.80
C THR A 175 3.19 -18.92 -11.05
N SER A 176 3.81 -18.47 -12.13
CA SER A 176 4.33 -19.37 -13.15
C SER A 176 5.01 -20.53 -12.42
N GLU A 177 4.56 -21.73 -12.73
CA GLU A 177 5.23 -22.98 -12.39
C GLU A 177 6.74 -22.79 -12.56
N ILE A 178 7.47 -22.80 -11.45
CA ILE A 178 8.89 -23.06 -11.51
C ILE A 178 8.95 -24.51 -12.01
N PRO A 179 9.53 -24.80 -13.19
CA PRO A 179 9.67 -26.19 -13.61
C PRO A 179 10.49 -26.88 -12.53
N SER A 180 9.95 -27.96 -11.98
CA SER A 180 10.66 -28.83 -11.07
C SER A 180 12.04 -29.12 -11.68
N PRO A 181 13.14 -29.00 -10.92
CA PRO A 181 14.42 -29.46 -11.45
C PRO A 181 14.25 -30.92 -11.84
N LEU A 182 14.68 -31.25 -13.06
CA LEU A 182 14.62 -32.60 -13.62
C LEU A 182 14.95 -33.63 -12.54
N ASN A 183 14.10 -34.65 -12.41
CA ASN A 183 14.51 -35.95 -11.93
C ASN A 183 15.71 -36.40 -12.78
N SER A 184 16.91 -36.22 -12.28
CA SER A 184 18.05 -37.05 -12.65
C SER A 184 18.25 -38.06 -11.52
N SER A 185 17.52 -39.18 -11.60
CA SER A 185 18.04 -40.44 -11.07
C SER A 185 19.23 -40.84 -11.94
N PRO A 186 20.41 -41.13 -11.37
CA PRO A 186 21.32 -42.08 -11.95
C PRO A 186 21.07 -43.41 -11.21
N GLU A 187 20.16 -44.23 -11.75
CA GLU A 187 20.30 -45.67 -11.55
C GLU A 187 21.34 -46.18 -12.54
N GLU A 188 22.24 -46.98 -11.98
CA GLU A 188 23.29 -47.73 -12.62
C GLU A 188 22.81 -48.48 -13.87
N GLU A 189 23.60 -48.43 -14.94
CA GLU A 189 23.73 -49.60 -15.80
C GLU A 189 25.21 -49.84 -16.15
N MET A 190 25.69 -50.95 -15.61
CA MET A 190 26.92 -51.67 -15.90
C MET A 190 27.36 -51.58 -17.38
N ARG A 191 28.62 -51.20 -17.60
CA ARG A 191 29.64 -52.02 -18.29
C ARG A 191 31.04 -51.46 -18.11
#